data_AF-A0A285UZQ2-F1
#
_entry.id   AF-A0A285UZQ2-F1
#
_cell.length_a   1.000
_cell.length_b   1.000
_cell.length_c   1.000
_cell.angle_alpha   90.00
_cell.angle_beta   90.00
_cell.angle_gamma   90.00
#
_symmetry.space_group_name_H-M   'P 1'
#
loop_
_entity.id
_entity.type
_entity.pdbx_description
1 polymer ?
#
loop_
_entity_poly.entity_id
_entity_poly.type
_entity_poly.pdbx_seq_one_letter_code
_entity_poly.pdbx_strand_id
1 'polypeptide(L)'
;MSDPQIEIRIWMKENLEALGHGSKGRLAAALGVRPDAITRMLNTESEGKEVREIKAHELGAIARFFGKEPPGGDPTAIRFVPIAGLAGAGPDTEVHYATGDGNFGEIEAPKDAASTAEALEVRGNSMYGIAGDGYIIFYEDKEAPRPEHMGHMCVCFLEDDRVLVKIPHPGREPGLFNLESINAPMMLDVPVRYFAVVTDIKTRYAAQKFARRNPHHPIEDVTTSGRRVAS
;
A
#
# COMPACT_ATOMS: atom_id res chain seq x y z
N MET A 1 5.71 22.95 25.25
CA MET A 1 5.33 22.25 24.00
C MET A 1 5.21 20.78 24.37
N SER A 2 4.10 20.12 24.04
CA SER A 2 3.97 18.68 24.32
C SER A 2 5.06 17.94 23.55
N ASP A 3 5.75 17.02 24.20
CA ASP A 3 6.81 16.24 23.59
C ASP A 3 6.22 15.28 22.53
N PRO A 4 6.58 15.41 21.25
CA PRO A 4 5.96 14.63 20.17
C PRO A 4 6.24 13.13 20.25
N GLN A 5 7.25 12.69 21.02
CA GLN A 5 7.55 11.25 21.20
C GLN A 5 7.11 10.72 22.56
N ILE A 6 6.26 11.44 23.30
CA ILE A 6 5.83 11.06 24.65
C ILE A 6 5.25 9.64 24.72
N GLU A 7 4.41 9.26 23.75
CA GLU A 7 3.79 7.94 23.68
C GLU A 7 4.85 6.84 23.44
N ILE A 8 5.79 7.08 22.52
CA ILE A 8 6.91 6.17 22.26
C ILE A 8 7.75 5.97 23.53
N ARG A 9 8.02 7.05 24.27
CA ARG A 9 8.80 7.00 25.52
C ARG A 9 8.08 6.19 26.61
N ILE A 10 6.77 6.37 26.75
CA ILE A 10 5.95 5.59 27.70
C ILE A 10 5.98 4.10 27.31
N TRP A 11 5.69 3.78 26.05
CA TRP A 11 5.74 2.41 25.54
C TRP A 11 7.12 1.75 25.74
N MET A 12 8.21 2.49 25.54
CA MET A 12 9.55 1.98 25.82
C MET A 12 9.76 1.66 27.31
N LYS A 13 9.27 2.50 28.22
CA LYS A 13 9.38 2.26 29.67
C LYS A 13 8.64 0.99 30.05
N GLU A 14 7.39 0.85 29.63
CA GLU A 14 6.54 -0.31 29.94
C GLU A 14 7.16 -1.62 29.44
N ASN A 15 7.72 -1.63 28.23
CA ASN A 15 8.38 -2.82 27.68
C ASN A 15 9.69 -3.17 28.39
N LEU A 16 10.47 -2.16 28.80
CA LEU A 16 11.69 -2.39 29.58
C LEU A 16 11.38 -2.89 31.01
N GLU A 17 10.30 -2.41 31.61
CA GLU A 17 9.79 -2.86 32.91
C GLU A 17 9.32 -4.32 32.83
N ALA A 18 8.55 -4.69 31.80
CA ALA A 18 8.10 -6.06 31.57
C ALA A 18 9.26 -7.05 31.36
N LEU A 19 10.37 -6.61 30.77
CA LEU A 19 11.59 -7.42 30.59
C LEU A 19 12.47 -7.53 31.84
N GLY A 20 12.18 -6.75 32.88
CA GLY A 20 12.87 -6.80 34.17
C GLY A 20 14.29 -6.23 34.18
N HIS A 21 15.02 -6.53 35.25
CA HIS A 21 16.35 -5.98 35.51
C HIS A 21 17.35 -6.27 34.36
N GLY A 22 18.21 -5.31 34.06
CA GLY A 22 19.22 -5.42 32.99
C GLY A 22 18.68 -5.20 31.57
N SER A 23 17.37 -5.01 31.38
CA SER A 23 16.76 -4.77 30.06
C SER A 23 17.34 -3.54 29.34
N LYS A 24 17.60 -2.44 30.06
CA LYS A 24 18.24 -1.23 29.53
C LYS A 24 19.64 -1.49 28.96
N GLY A 25 20.43 -2.32 29.64
CA GLY A 25 21.77 -2.69 29.19
C GLY A 25 21.73 -3.57 27.93
N ARG A 26 20.80 -4.52 27.88
CA ARG A 26 20.57 -5.36 26.68
C ARG A 26 20.10 -4.52 25.50
N LEU A 27 19.20 -3.57 25.71
CA LEU A 27 18.74 -2.66 24.65
C LEU A 27 19.88 -1.76 24.16
N ALA A 28 20.69 -1.20 25.06
CA ALA A 28 21.86 -0.41 24.69
C ALA A 28 22.83 -1.21 23.82
N ALA A 29 23.12 -2.45 24.20
CA ALA A 29 23.97 -3.35 23.42
C ALA A 29 23.37 -3.67 22.04
N ALA A 30 22.06 -3.92 21.96
CA ALA A 30 21.36 -4.20 20.70
C ALA A 30 21.37 -2.99 19.75
N LEU A 31 21.29 -1.78 20.28
CA LEU A 31 21.34 -0.53 19.50
C LEU A 31 22.78 -0.07 19.20
N GLY A 32 23.80 -0.69 19.78
CA GLY A 32 25.19 -0.24 19.66
C GLY A 32 25.44 1.13 20.30
N VAL A 33 24.66 1.50 21.32
CA VAL A 33 24.77 2.78 22.04
C VAL A 33 25.20 2.56 23.48
N ARG A 34 25.61 3.63 24.16
CA ARG A 34 25.92 3.60 25.59
C ARG A 34 24.65 3.56 26.44
N PRO A 35 24.65 2.93 27.63
CA PRO A 35 23.46 2.84 28.50
C PRO A 35 22.85 4.18 28.93
N ASP A 36 23.65 5.23 29.01
CA ASP A 36 23.19 6.60 29.29
C ASP A 36 22.28 7.13 28.17
N ALA A 37 22.52 6.75 26.92
CA ALA A 37 21.69 7.12 25.78
C ALA A 37 20.26 6.58 25.92
N ILE A 38 20.09 5.34 26.42
CA ILE A 38 18.77 4.77 26.72
C ILE A 38 18.08 5.56 27.82
N THR A 39 18.81 5.93 28.88
CA THR A 39 18.25 6.76 29.96
C THR A 39 17.72 8.09 29.43
N ARG A 40 18.47 8.76 28.55
CA ARG A 40 18.04 10.02 27.92
C ARG A 40 16.85 9.85 26.97
N MET A 41 16.74 8.72 26.27
CA MET A 41 15.60 8.39 25.41
C MET A 41 14.31 8.23 26.24
N LEU A 42 14.39 7.68 27.46
CA LEU A 42 13.23 7.44 28.31
C LEU A 42 12.74 8.67 29.07
N ASN A 43 13.50 9.77 29.09
CA ASN A 43 13.10 10.96 29.84
C ASN A 43 11.91 11.64 29.17
N THR A 44 10.81 11.76 29.92
CA THR A 44 9.52 12.35 29.47
C THR A 44 9.33 13.79 29.93
N GLU A 45 10.19 14.27 30.84
CA GLU A 45 10.17 15.62 31.38
C GLU A 45 11.55 16.26 31.14
N SER A 46 11.55 17.48 30.62
CA SER A 46 12.75 18.26 30.31
C SER A 46 13.26 19.09 31.49
N GLU A 47 12.61 19.07 32.64
CA GLU A 47 13.05 19.84 33.81
C GLU A 47 14.32 19.21 34.42
N GLY A 48 15.48 19.74 34.03
CA GLY A 48 16.79 19.37 34.56
C GLY A 48 17.36 18.03 34.06
N LYS A 49 16.66 17.33 33.16
CA LYS A 49 17.12 16.06 32.57
C LYS A 49 17.41 16.21 31.08
N GLU A 50 18.53 15.66 30.65
CA GLU A 50 18.84 15.57 29.22
C GLU A 50 17.86 14.62 28.52
N VAL A 51 17.10 15.16 27.56
CA VAL A 51 16.21 14.39 26.70
C VAL A 51 16.88 14.17 25.36
N ARG A 52 16.83 12.94 24.87
CA ARG A 52 17.34 12.56 23.54
C ARG A 52 16.19 12.20 22.62
N GLU A 53 16.24 12.71 21.39
CA GLU A 53 15.35 12.29 20.31
C GLU A 53 15.65 10.84 19.89
N ILE A 54 14.60 10.04 19.73
CA ILE A 54 14.70 8.68 19.19
C ILE A 54 14.59 8.78 17.67
N LYS A 55 15.64 8.42 16.93
CA LYS A 55 15.63 8.47 15.46
C LYS A 55 14.83 7.29 14.89
N ALA A 56 14.31 7.44 13.67
CA ALA A 56 13.51 6.39 13.00
C ALA A 56 14.21 5.01 12.96
N HIS A 57 15.48 4.95 12.59
CA HIS A 57 16.22 3.67 12.56
C HIS A 57 16.44 3.08 13.96
N GLU A 58 16.53 3.92 15.00
CA GLU A 58 16.61 3.46 16.39
C GLU A 58 15.26 2.90 16.82
N LEU A 59 14.15 3.57 16.49
CA LEU A 59 12.80 3.11 16.80
C LEU A 59 12.52 1.73 16.18
N GLY A 60 12.89 1.51 14.91
CA GLY A 60 12.73 0.20 14.28
C GLY A 60 13.64 -0.88 14.86
N ALA A 61 14.84 -0.53 15.32
CA ALA A 61 15.68 -1.47 16.06
C ALA A 61 15.13 -1.77 17.46
N ILE A 62 14.52 -0.78 18.14
CA ILE A 62 13.83 -0.94 19.43
C ILE A 62 12.59 -1.85 19.27
N ALA A 63 11.79 -1.63 18.23
CA ALA A 63 10.62 -2.47 17.89
C ALA A 63 11.02 -3.95 17.74
N ARG A 64 12.08 -4.21 16.94
CA ARG A 64 12.64 -5.56 16.77
C ARG A 64 13.18 -6.15 18.07
N PHE A 65 13.83 -5.35 18.91
CA PHE A 65 14.33 -5.82 20.21
C PHE A 65 13.20 -6.28 21.13
N PHE A 66 12.06 -5.57 21.15
CA PHE A 66 10.90 -5.95 21.94
C PHE A 66 10.00 -7.01 21.26
N GLY A 67 10.13 -7.20 19.94
CA GLY A 67 9.21 -8.01 19.15
C GLY A 67 7.80 -7.43 19.12
N LYS A 68 7.67 -6.10 19.21
CA LYS A 68 6.38 -5.39 19.33
C LYS A 68 6.41 -4.10 18.50
N GLU A 69 5.25 -3.73 18.01
CA GLU A 69 5.06 -2.49 17.26
C GLU A 69 5.03 -1.28 18.21
N PRO A 70 5.77 -0.19 17.91
CA PRO A 70 5.73 1.04 18.68
C PRO A 70 4.47 1.87 18.35
N PRO A 71 4.09 2.84 19.22
CA PRO A 71 3.08 3.82 18.87
C PRO A 71 3.43 4.54 17.56
N GLY A 72 2.50 4.54 16.61
CA GLY A 72 2.72 5.09 15.27
C GLY A 72 3.41 4.14 14.26
N GLY A 73 3.68 2.89 14.63
CA GLY A 73 4.23 1.86 13.74
C GLY A 73 5.76 1.85 13.64
N ASP A 74 6.36 0.71 13.26
CA ASP A 74 7.80 0.62 13.03
C ASP A 74 8.16 1.40 11.74
N PRO A 75 8.87 2.54 11.83
CA PRO A 75 9.16 3.38 10.66
C PRO A 75 10.19 2.76 9.70
N THR A 76 10.73 1.59 10.03
CA THR A 76 11.65 0.79 9.21
C THR A 76 11.01 -0.48 8.68
N ALA A 77 9.81 -0.85 9.14
CA ALA A 77 9.11 -2.00 8.63
C ALA A 77 8.66 -1.72 7.19
N ILE A 78 9.13 -2.56 6.27
CA ILE A 78 8.66 -2.54 4.89
C ILE A 78 7.33 -3.29 4.87
N ARG A 79 6.23 -2.56 4.69
CA ARG A 79 4.91 -3.15 4.46
C ARG A 79 4.82 -3.62 3.02
N PHE A 80 4.23 -4.79 2.81
CA PHE A 80 3.93 -5.31 1.48
C PHE A 80 2.42 -5.27 1.27
N VAL A 81 2.01 -4.99 0.03
CA VAL A 81 0.62 -5.12 -0.42
C VAL A 81 0.51 -6.22 -1.46
N PRO A 82 -0.62 -6.95 -1.50
CA PRO A 82 -0.84 -7.96 -2.51
C PRO A 82 -0.95 -7.32 -3.90
N ILE A 83 -0.34 -7.95 -4.90
CA ILE A 83 -0.68 -7.69 -6.29
C ILE A 83 -1.92 -8.53 -6.59
N ALA A 84 -3.09 -7.91 -6.50
CA ALA A 84 -4.40 -8.55 -6.52
C ALA A 84 -4.80 -9.08 -7.91
N GLY A 85 -4.10 -8.68 -8.97
CA GLY A 85 -4.49 -9.04 -10.32
C GLY A 85 -3.81 -8.23 -11.40
N LEU A 86 -4.39 -8.31 -12.59
CA LEU A 86 -4.01 -7.54 -13.76
C LEU A 86 -5.07 -6.47 -14.04
N ALA A 87 -4.65 -5.33 -14.60
CA ALA A 87 -5.56 -4.30 -15.09
C ALA A 87 -5.29 -4.00 -16.56
N GLY A 88 -6.35 -3.96 -17.36
CA GLY A 88 -6.29 -3.67 -18.80
C GLY A 88 -6.08 -2.20 -19.08
N ALA A 89 -5.13 -1.92 -19.95
CA ALA A 89 -4.89 -0.63 -20.53
C ALA A 89 -4.98 -0.75 -22.06
N GLY A 90 -6.05 -1.31 -22.61
CA GLY A 90 -6.28 -1.32 -24.05
C GLY A 90 -7.77 -1.25 -24.38
N PRO A 91 -8.15 -0.92 -25.63
CA PRO A 91 -9.54 -0.89 -26.05
C PRO A 91 -10.16 -2.29 -26.13
N ASP A 92 -9.35 -3.30 -26.50
CA ASP A 92 -9.77 -4.70 -26.68
C ASP A 92 -9.14 -5.66 -25.66
N THR A 93 -8.47 -5.14 -24.63
CA THR A 93 -7.79 -6.01 -23.65
C THR A 93 -8.81 -6.54 -22.65
N GLU A 94 -9.29 -7.76 -22.87
CA GLU A 94 -9.91 -8.58 -21.83
C GLU A 94 -8.88 -8.79 -20.73
N VAL A 95 -9.03 -8.06 -19.63
CA VAL A 95 -8.24 -8.32 -18.43
C VAL A 95 -9.19 -8.77 -17.34
N HIS A 96 -9.11 -10.08 -17.08
CA HIS A 96 -9.80 -10.73 -16.00
C HIS A 96 -9.04 -10.42 -14.69
N TYR A 97 -9.76 -9.85 -13.74
CA TYR A 97 -9.32 -9.85 -12.34
C TYR A 97 -9.25 -11.32 -11.89
N ALA A 98 -8.25 -11.69 -11.09
CA ALA A 98 -8.18 -12.99 -10.44
C ALA A 98 -8.26 -12.77 -8.93
N THR A 99 -9.49 -12.61 -8.43
CA THR A 99 -9.85 -12.38 -7.01
C THR A 99 -9.62 -13.60 -6.11
N GLY A 100 -8.79 -14.58 -6.50
CA GLY A 100 -8.62 -15.83 -5.76
C GLY A 100 -7.15 -16.21 -5.55
N ASP A 101 -6.66 -15.97 -4.33
CA ASP A 101 -5.40 -16.44 -3.76
C ASP A 101 -4.14 -16.38 -4.67
N GLY A 102 -3.75 -15.15 -5.00
CA GLY A 102 -2.49 -14.66 -4.45
C GLY A 102 -1.19 -15.20 -5.07
N ASN A 103 -1.00 -15.04 -6.38
CA ASN A 103 0.33 -15.31 -6.94
C ASN A 103 0.85 -14.41 -8.06
N PHE A 104 0.38 -13.17 -8.16
CA PHE A 104 1.21 -12.13 -8.82
C PHE A 104 2.37 -11.68 -7.92
N GLY A 105 2.32 -12.07 -6.64
CA GLY A 105 3.29 -11.72 -5.62
C GLY A 105 2.81 -10.57 -4.76
N GLU A 106 3.75 -10.03 -4.00
CA GLU A 106 3.54 -8.84 -3.19
C GLU A 106 4.54 -7.77 -3.61
N ILE A 107 4.23 -6.51 -3.35
CA ILE A 107 5.13 -5.40 -3.63
C ILE A 107 5.21 -4.50 -2.41
N GLU A 108 6.37 -3.88 -2.21
CA GLU A 108 6.54 -2.86 -1.18
C GLU A 108 5.48 -1.75 -1.34
N ALA A 109 4.71 -1.56 -0.29
CA ALA A 109 3.66 -0.56 -0.22
C ALA A 109 4.25 0.85 -0.35
N PRO A 110 3.53 1.79 -0.96
CA PRO A 110 3.81 3.21 -0.77
C PRO A 110 3.87 3.54 0.72
N LYS A 111 4.76 4.47 1.09
CA LYS A 111 4.99 4.81 2.50
C LYS A 111 3.72 5.26 3.22
N ASP A 112 2.87 6.00 2.51
CA ASP A 112 1.65 6.61 3.04
C ASP A 112 0.39 5.82 2.66
N ALA A 113 0.53 4.61 2.09
CA ALA A 113 -0.61 3.82 1.67
C ALA A 113 -1.40 3.30 2.89
N ALA A 114 -2.73 3.31 2.77
CA ALA A 114 -3.66 2.78 3.77
C ALA A 114 -3.50 1.27 3.96
N SER A 115 -4.03 0.75 5.08
CA SER A 115 -4.05 -0.70 5.35
C SER A 115 -4.90 -1.49 4.35
N THR A 116 -5.87 -0.84 3.70
CA THR A 116 -6.73 -1.39 2.63
C THR A 116 -6.08 -1.33 1.25
N ALA A 117 -4.87 -0.79 1.12
CA ALA A 117 -4.21 -0.64 -0.16
C ALA A 117 -3.94 -1.98 -0.84
N GLU A 118 -4.29 -2.05 -2.12
CA GLU A 118 -4.04 -3.17 -3.02
C GLU A 118 -3.25 -2.69 -4.25
N ALA A 119 -2.71 -3.63 -5.02
CA ALA A 119 -1.97 -3.32 -6.23
C ALA A 119 -2.44 -4.14 -7.44
N LEU A 120 -2.31 -3.58 -8.65
CA LEU A 120 -2.54 -4.30 -9.92
C LEU A 120 -1.33 -4.14 -10.85
N GLU A 121 -1.03 -5.17 -11.62
CA GLU A 121 -0.09 -5.05 -12.74
C GLU A 121 -0.83 -4.66 -14.01
N VAL A 122 -0.37 -3.58 -14.65
CA VAL A 122 -0.97 -3.07 -15.88
C VAL A 122 -0.58 -3.94 -17.06
N ARG A 123 -1.55 -4.25 -17.92
CA ARG A 123 -1.37 -4.94 -19.21
C ARG A 123 -1.85 -4.06 -20.34
N GLY A 124 -0.97 -3.76 -21.29
CA GLY A 124 -1.27 -2.90 -22.44
C GLY A 124 -0.75 -1.47 -22.30
N ASN A 125 -1.04 -0.64 -23.31
CA ASN A 125 -0.34 0.63 -23.55
C ASN A 125 -1.27 1.86 -23.69
N SER A 126 -2.56 1.76 -23.39
CA SER A 126 -3.52 2.88 -23.53
C SER A 126 -3.21 4.03 -22.58
N MET A 127 -2.48 3.76 -21.49
CA MET A 127 -2.02 4.75 -20.53
C MET A 127 -0.49 4.95 -20.60
N TYR A 128 0.13 4.64 -21.76
CA TYR A 128 1.58 4.77 -21.96
C TYR A 128 2.11 6.15 -21.53
N GLY A 129 3.25 6.15 -20.84
CA GLY A 129 3.84 7.32 -20.20
C GLY A 129 3.44 7.50 -18.72
N ILE A 130 2.25 7.05 -18.32
CA ILE A 130 1.74 7.20 -16.95
C ILE A 130 1.54 5.84 -16.26
N ALA A 131 0.83 4.92 -16.91
CA ALA A 131 0.59 3.56 -16.45
C ALA A 131 0.80 2.59 -17.63
N GLY A 132 2.07 2.32 -17.95
CA GLY A 132 2.45 1.46 -19.08
C GLY A 132 2.41 -0.03 -18.75
N ASP A 133 2.56 -0.87 -19.78
CA ASP A 133 2.62 -2.32 -19.62
C ASP A 133 3.70 -2.76 -18.61
N GLY A 134 3.30 -3.61 -17.67
CA GLY A 134 4.14 -4.12 -16.58
C GLY A 134 4.37 -3.14 -15.43
N TYR A 135 3.71 -1.97 -15.42
CA TYR A 135 3.70 -1.08 -14.26
C TYR A 135 2.83 -1.67 -13.16
N ILE A 136 3.11 -1.28 -11.92
CA ILE A 136 2.25 -1.59 -10.78
C ILE A 136 1.55 -0.32 -10.35
N ILE A 137 0.22 -0.36 -10.30
CA ILE A 137 -0.60 0.72 -9.76
C ILE A 137 -1.12 0.32 -8.39
N PHE A 138 -1.24 1.30 -7.51
CA PHE A 138 -1.80 1.14 -6.18
C PHE A 138 -3.14 1.85 -6.12
N TYR A 139 -4.10 1.23 -5.46
CA TYR A 139 -5.40 1.83 -5.21
C TYR A 139 -5.87 1.48 -3.81
N GLU A 140 -6.77 2.29 -3.31
CA GLU A 140 -7.43 2.12 -2.03
C GLU A 140 -8.93 2.20 -2.27
N ASP A 141 -9.71 1.54 -1.40
CA ASP A 141 -11.16 1.64 -1.30
C ASP A 141 -11.93 1.54 -2.64
N LYS A 142 -12.37 0.33 -2.96
CA LYS A 142 -13.25 0.06 -4.11
C LYS A 142 -14.68 0.48 -3.80
N GLU A 143 -15.16 1.53 -4.45
CA GLU A 143 -16.43 2.19 -4.12
C GLU A 143 -17.35 2.35 -5.32
N ALA A 144 -18.66 2.47 -5.04
CA ALA A 144 -19.65 2.78 -6.08
C ALA A 144 -19.31 4.13 -6.73
N PRO A 145 -19.65 4.38 -8.01
CA PRO A 145 -19.35 5.63 -8.67
C PRO A 145 -19.86 6.88 -7.93
N ARG A 146 -18.97 7.86 -7.73
CA ARG A 146 -19.28 9.16 -7.13
C ARG A 146 -18.55 10.28 -7.89
N PRO A 147 -18.98 11.55 -7.75
CA PRO A 147 -18.37 12.68 -8.45
C PRO A 147 -16.86 12.82 -8.20
N GLU A 148 -16.36 12.42 -7.03
CA GLU A 148 -14.95 12.55 -6.63
C GLU A 148 -14.01 11.66 -7.44
N HIS A 149 -14.53 10.66 -8.15
CA HIS A 149 -13.74 9.82 -9.06
C HIS A 149 -13.50 10.49 -10.41
N MET A 150 -14.36 11.44 -10.80
CA MET A 150 -14.37 12.00 -12.15
C MET A 150 -13.12 12.84 -12.40
N GLY A 151 -12.48 12.65 -13.57
CA GLY A 151 -11.25 13.36 -13.92
C GLY A 151 -9.99 12.86 -13.19
N HIS A 152 -10.11 11.89 -12.29
CA HIS A 152 -8.98 11.23 -11.64
C HIS A 152 -8.67 9.89 -12.30
N MET A 153 -7.39 9.51 -12.35
CA MET A 153 -7.04 8.17 -12.82
C MET A 153 -7.56 7.13 -11.83
N CYS A 154 -8.39 6.22 -12.33
CA CYS A 154 -9.05 5.20 -11.54
C CYS A 154 -8.77 3.81 -12.10
N VAL A 155 -8.81 2.83 -11.20
CA VAL A 155 -9.13 1.45 -11.55
C VAL A 155 -10.65 1.37 -11.71
N CYS A 156 -11.09 1.05 -12.92
CA CYS A 156 -12.50 0.95 -13.32
C CYS A 156 -12.90 -0.52 -13.36
N PHE A 157 -13.76 -0.94 -12.44
CA PHE A 157 -14.33 -2.28 -12.40
C PHE A 157 -15.66 -2.26 -13.15
N LEU A 158 -15.67 -2.74 -14.38
CA LEU A 158 -16.84 -2.71 -15.25
C LEU A 158 -17.89 -3.75 -14.81
N GLU A 159 -19.13 -3.56 -15.28
CA GLU A 159 -20.20 -4.53 -14.99
C GLU A 159 -19.99 -5.89 -15.68
N ASP A 160 -19.22 -5.93 -16.77
CA ASP A 160 -18.84 -7.14 -17.50
C ASP A 160 -17.56 -7.81 -16.95
N ASP A 161 -17.21 -7.50 -15.70
CA ASP A 161 -16.04 -8.02 -14.97
C ASP A 161 -14.66 -7.63 -15.52
N ARG A 162 -14.58 -6.79 -16.56
CA ARG A 162 -13.30 -6.21 -16.98
C ARG A 162 -12.81 -5.19 -15.96
N VAL A 163 -11.49 -5.17 -15.75
CA VAL A 163 -10.83 -4.17 -14.91
C VAL A 163 -9.86 -3.36 -15.74
N LEU A 164 -10.09 -2.05 -15.82
CA LEU A 164 -9.33 -1.15 -16.68
C LEU A 164 -8.72 0.01 -15.90
N VAL A 165 -7.63 0.58 -16.40
CA VAL A 165 -7.07 1.85 -15.87
C VAL A 165 -7.43 2.98 -16.81
N LYS A 166 -8.28 3.91 -16.37
CA LYS A 166 -8.84 5.00 -17.17
C LYS A 166 -9.08 6.25 -16.33
N ILE A 167 -9.38 7.36 -16.98
CA ILE A 167 -9.90 8.56 -16.32
C ILE A 167 -11.41 8.63 -16.62
N PRO A 168 -12.30 8.45 -15.63
CA PRO A 168 -13.73 8.43 -15.86
C PRO A 168 -14.30 9.84 -15.93
N HIS A 169 -15.32 10.00 -16.76
CA HIS A 169 -16.14 11.20 -16.89
C HIS A 169 -17.62 10.81 -16.91
N PRO A 170 -18.54 11.73 -16.56
CA PRO A 170 -19.96 11.48 -16.71
C PRO A 170 -20.32 11.06 -18.14
N GLY A 171 -21.11 10.00 -18.27
CA GLY A 171 -21.72 9.58 -19.53
C GLY A 171 -23.00 10.36 -19.83
N ARG A 172 -23.74 9.91 -20.83
CA ARG A 172 -25.01 10.51 -21.25
C ARG A 172 -26.16 10.23 -20.29
N GLU A 173 -26.13 9.10 -19.60
CA GLU A 173 -27.17 8.67 -18.67
C GLU A 173 -26.58 8.31 -17.30
N PRO A 174 -27.36 8.45 -16.21
CA PRO A 174 -26.92 8.01 -14.89
C PRO A 174 -26.48 6.53 -14.89
N GLY A 175 -25.30 6.26 -14.35
CA GLY A 175 -24.71 4.91 -14.32
C GLY A 175 -23.84 4.56 -15.54
N LEU A 176 -23.80 5.43 -16.55
CA LEU A 176 -22.88 5.30 -17.69
C LEU A 176 -21.75 6.32 -17.59
N PHE A 177 -20.55 5.92 -18.03
CA PHE A 177 -19.34 6.71 -17.90
C PHE A 177 -18.54 6.71 -19.20
N ASN A 178 -17.98 7.87 -19.55
CA ASN A 178 -16.99 7.96 -20.61
C ASN A 178 -15.60 7.68 -20.00
N LEU A 179 -14.89 6.68 -20.50
CA LEU A 179 -13.59 6.27 -19.98
C LEU A 179 -12.47 6.74 -20.90
N GLU A 180 -11.79 7.79 -20.47
CA GLU A 180 -10.67 8.37 -21.20
C GLU A 180 -9.42 7.50 -21.09
N SER A 181 -8.71 7.39 -22.21
CA SER A 181 -7.37 6.83 -22.29
C SER A 181 -6.41 7.92 -22.80
N ILE A 182 -5.15 7.86 -22.40
CA ILE A 182 -4.14 8.82 -22.88
C ILE A 182 -3.73 8.54 -24.33
N ASN A 183 -3.59 7.26 -24.70
CA ASN A 183 -3.07 6.83 -26.00
C ASN A 183 -4.02 5.88 -26.76
N ALA A 184 -5.33 5.94 -26.45
CA ALA A 184 -6.35 5.18 -27.16
C ALA A 184 -7.65 6.01 -27.25
N PRO A 185 -8.56 5.68 -28.17
CA PRO A 185 -9.88 6.31 -28.21
C PRO A 185 -10.61 6.19 -26.87
N MET A 186 -11.38 7.22 -26.53
CA MET A 186 -12.27 7.22 -25.37
C MET A 186 -13.36 6.16 -25.56
N MET A 187 -13.63 5.39 -24.51
CA MET A 187 -14.79 4.50 -24.48
C MET A 187 -15.99 5.29 -24.00
N LEU A 188 -17.10 5.26 -24.75
CA LEU A 188 -18.27 6.08 -24.45
C LEU A 188 -19.35 5.26 -23.76
N ASP A 189 -20.04 5.89 -22.81
CA ASP A 189 -21.26 5.37 -22.16
C ASP A 189 -21.12 3.93 -21.61
N VAL A 190 -20.02 3.66 -20.90
CA VAL A 190 -19.67 2.36 -20.35
C VAL A 190 -20.30 2.18 -18.96
N PRO A 191 -21.00 1.06 -18.67
CA PRO A 191 -21.49 0.77 -17.33
C PRO A 191 -20.35 0.32 -16.41
N VAL A 192 -20.18 1.03 -15.29
CA VAL A 192 -19.12 0.76 -14.31
C VAL A 192 -19.72 0.42 -12.96
N ARG A 193 -19.30 -0.73 -12.41
CA ARG A 193 -19.74 -1.21 -11.10
C ARG A 193 -19.06 -0.46 -9.97
N TYR A 194 -17.74 -0.30 -10.06
CA TYR A 194 -16.94 0.38 -9.05
C TYR A 194 -15.78 1.17 -9.64
N PHE A 195 -15.37 2.22 -8.93
CA PHE A 195 -14.10 2.89 -9.14
C PHE A 195 -13.23 2.75 -7.88
N ALA A 196 -11.92 2.78 -8.08
CA ALA A 196 -10.95 3.04 -7.02
C ALA A 196 -9.91 4.03 -7.56
N VAL A 197 -9.62 5.10 -6.82
CA VAL A 197 -8.64 6.09 -7.27
C VAL A 197 -7.24 5.49 -7.20
N VAL A 198 -6.43 5.73 -8.24
CA VAL A 198 -5.02 5.33 -8.23
C VAL A 198 -4.24 6.29 -7.33
N THR A 199 -3.62 5.74 -6.28
CA THR A 199 -2.92 6.50 -5.25
C THR A 199 -1.40 6.57 -5.49
N ASP A 200 -0.81 5.57 -6.13
CA ASP A 200 0.61 5.54 -6.47
C ASP A 200 0.87 4.64 -7.70
N ILE A 201 2.02 4.80 -8.34
CA ILE A 201 2.47 4.03 -9.50
C ILE A 201 3.96 3.71 -9.38
N LYS A 202 4.31 2.44 -9.56
CA LYS A 202 5.68 1.99 -9.76
C LYS A 202 5.89 1.57 -11.21
N THR A 203 6.91 2.14 -11.84
CA THR A 203 7.31 1.78 -13.20
C THR A 203 7.73 0.31 -13.28
N ARG A 204 7.69 -0.27 -14.48
CA ARG A 204 8.08 -1.68 -14.72
C ARG A 204 9.44 -2.05 -14.12
N TYR A 205 10.45 -1.18 -14.25
CA TYR A 205 11.79 -1.45 -13.71
C TYR A 205 11.79 -1.47 -12.17
N ALA A 206 11.07 -0.55 -11.53
CA ALA A 206 10.90 -0.56 -10.07
C ALA A 206 10.10 -1.80 -9.63
N ALA A 207 9.03 -2.15 -10.33
CA ALA A 207 8.25 -3.35 -10.07
C ALA A 207 9.10 -4.62 -10.14
N GLN A 208 9.99 -4.75 -11.14
CA GLN A 208 10.91 -5.89 -11.24
C GLN A 208 11.88 -5.99 -10.07
N LYS A 209 12.25 -4.86 -9.45
CA LYS A 209 13.18 -4.82 -8.33
C LYS A 209 12.50 -5.07 -6.98
N PHE A 210 11.28 -4.57 -6.79
CA PHE A 210 10.63 -4.51 -5.48
C PHE A 210 9.43 -5.47 -5.33
N ALA A 211 8.92 -6.04 -6.44
CA ALA A 211 7.90 -7.08 -6.36
C ALA A 211 8.55 -8.43 -6.03
N ARG A 212 8.06 -9.07 -4.97
CA ARG A 212 8.34 -10.46 -4.65
C ARG A 212 7.36 -11.33 -5.42
N ARG A 213 7.74 -11.65 -6.65
CA ARG A 213 6.96 -12.52 -7.53
C ARG A 213 7.07 -13.96 -7.06
N ASN A 214 6.02 -14.70 -7.39
CA ASN A 214 5.85 -16.05 -6.94
C ASN A 214 5.38 -16.77 -8.22
N PRO A 215 6.23 -17.51 -8.94
CA PRO A 215 5.91 -17.96 -10.30
C PRO A 215 5.28 -19.36 -10.40
N HIS A 216 5.14 -20.10 -9.29
CA HIS A 216 4.80 -21.53 -9.30
C HIS A 216 3.47 -21.91 -8.61
N HIS A 217 2.69 -20.96 -8.07
CA HIS A 217 1.37 -21.26 -7.51
C HIS A 217 0.32 -21.24 -8.63
N PRO A 218 -0.71 -22.10 -8.57
CA PRO A 218 -1.80 -22.11 -9.55
C PRO A 218 -2.56 -20.78 -9.50
N ILE A 219 -2.94 -20.25 -10.67
CA ILE A 219 -3.83 -19.10 -10.78
C ILE A 219 -5.27 -19.63 -10.75
N GLU A 220 -6.09 -19.19 -9.79
CA GLU A 220 -7.53 -19.43 -9.82
C GLU A 220 -8.24 -18.21 -10.43
N ASP A 221 -8.95 -18.40 -11.55
CA ASP A 221 -9.74 -17.33 -12.16
C ASP A 221 -10.99 -17.05 -11.31
N VAL A 222 -11.09 -15.83 -10.80
CA VAL A 222 -12.22 -15.38 -9.98
C VAL A 222 -12.75 -14.07 -10.53
N THR A 223 -14.05 -14.01 -10.79
CA THR A 223 -14.73 -12.80 -11.28
C THR A 223 -14.61 -11.65 -10.27
N THR A 224 -14.84 -10.40 -10.71
CA THR A 224 -14.78 -9.20 -9.84
C THR A 224 -15.80 -9.23 -8.69
N SER A 225 -16.77 -10.16 -8.73
CA SER A 225 -17.76 -10.46 -7.70
C SER A 225 -17.28 -11.47 -6.64
N GLY A 226 -16.08 -12.02 -6.77
CA GLY A 226 -15.54 -13.08 -5.91
C GLY A 226 -16.06 -14.49 -6.24
N ARG A 227 -16.83 -14.66 -7.34
CA ARG A 227 -17.28 -15.99 -7.81
C ARG A 227 -16.22 -16.63 -8.70
N ARG A 228 -15.91 -17.91 -8.45
CA ARG A 228 -15.02 -18.70 -9.33
C ARG A 228 -15.61 -18.78 -10.73
N VAL A 229 -14.75 -18.64 -11.73
CA VAL A 229 -15.11 -18.97 -13.11
C VAL A 229 -15.22 -20.49 -13.18
N ALA A 230 -16.37 -21.01 -13.65
CA ALA A 230 -16.54 -22.46 -13.79
C ALA A 230 -15.57 -22.98 -14.86
N SER A 231 -14.81 -24.02 -14.52
CA SER A 231 -13.87 -24.74 -15.41
C SER A 231 -14.58 -25.48 -16.53
#